data_AF-A0A1G3B680-F1
#
_entry.id   AF-A0A1G3B680-F1
#
_cell.length_a   1.000
_cell.length_b   1.000
_cell.length_c   1.000
_cell.angle_alpha   90.00
_cell.angle_beta   90.00
_cell.angle_gamma   90.00
#
_symmetry.space_group_name_H-M   'P 1'
#
loop_
_entity.id
_entity.type
_entity.pdbx_description
1 polymer ?
#
loop_
_entity_poly.entity_id
_entity_poly.type
_entity_poly.pdbx_seq_one_letter_code
_entity_poly.pdbx_strand_id
1 'polypeptide(L)'
;MQIVDVILHVLLLVTACTVLVFLIKASSTLKLTTLSRGILLLYLLMALEIAHDAIAFFVMKEGVDDDLITLRALILALVATAIYYATKVKRAKSTEPMGAAIICTVWVVVAYTMGLFLGLLGRLFL
;
A
#
# COMPACT_ATOMS: atom_id res chain seq x y z
N MET A 1 -2.70 -20.30 -11.20
CA MET A 1 -2.42 -19.41 -10.05
C MET A 1 -2.28 -17.94 -10.43
N GLN A 2 -1.91 -17.60 -11.67
CA GLN A 2 -1.77 -16.21 -12.13
C GLN A 2 -3.01 -15.30 -11.97
N ILE A 3 -4.24 -15.81 -12.13
CA ILE A 3 -5.45 -14.99 -11.96
C ILE A 3 -5.58 -14.52 -10.50
N VAL A 4 -5.24 -15.39 -9.54
CA VAL A 4 -5.29 -15.08 -8.11
C VAL A 4 -4.28 -13.98 -7.77
N ASP A 5 -3.08 -14.03 -8.36
CA ASP A 5 -2.05 -13.01 -8.15
C ASP A 5 -2.46 -11.62 -8.71
N VAL A 6 -3.05 -11.59 -9.92
CA VAL A 6 -3.60 -10.34 -10.49
C VAL A 6 -4.71 -9.77 -9.60
N ILE A 7 -5.63 -10.62 -9.13
CA ILE A 7 -6.72 -10.17 -8.26
C ILE A 7 -6.16 -9.57 -6.97
N LEU A 8 -5.14 -10.20 -6.37
CA LEU A 8 -4.50 -9.70 -5.16
C LEU A 8 -3.79 -8.37 -5.41
N HIS A 9 -3.04 -8.22 -6.50
CA HIS A 9 -2.41 -6.95 -6.90
C HIS A 9 -3.44 -5.84 -7.13
N VAL A 10 -4.55 -6.13 -7.82
CA VAL A 10 -5.63 -5.16 -8.02
C VAL A 10 -6.27 -4.77 -6.69
N LEU A 11 -6.48 -5.73 -5.79
CA LEU A 11 -7.05 -5.47 -4.46
C LEU A 11 -6.13 -4.58 -3.62
N LEU A 12 -4.82 -4.84 -3.62
CA LEU A 12 -3.80 -4.02 -2.97
C LEU A 12 -3.78 -2.60 -3.54
N LEU A 13 -3.79 -2.45 -4.86
CA LEU A 13 -3.83 -1.16 -5.54
C LEU A 13 -5.09 -0.37 -5.20
N VAL A 14 -6.27 -0.98 -5.29
CA VAL A 14 -7.55 -0.33 -4.94
C VAL A 14 -7.52 0.09 -3.47
N THR A 15 -7.03 -0.76 -2.58
CA THR A 15 -6.91 -0.43 -1.16
C THR A 15 -5.96 0.76 -0.95
N ALA A 16 -4.79 0.78 -1.57
CA ALA A 16 -3.84 1.89 -1.48
C ALA A 16 -4.43 3.21 -2.03
N CYS A 17 -5.15 3.16 -3.15
CA CYS A 17 -5.86 4.32 -3.70
C CYS A 17 -6.95 4.84 -2.74
N THR A 18 -7.73 3.95 -2.14
CA THR A 18 -8.76 4.38 -1.16
C THR A 18 -8.13 5.02 0.06
N VAL A 19 -7.04 4.45 0.60
CA VAL A 19 -6.26 5.06 1.69
C VAL A 19 -5.83 6.47 1.31
N LEU A 20 -5.24 6.65 0.13
CA LEU A 20 -4.76 7.93 -0.35
C LEU A 20 -5.88 8.97 -0.39
N VAL A 21 -7.05 8.61 -0.90
CA VAL A 21 -8.25 9.48 -0.91
C VAL A 21 -8.66 9.88 0.51
N PHE A 22 -8.66 8.95 1.46
CA PHE A 22 -8.97 9.25 2.85
C PHE A 22 -7.94 10.18 3.50
N LEU A 23 -6.65 9.99 3.22
CA LEU A 23 -5.58 10.85 3.72
C LEU A 23 -5.68 12.26 3.13
N ILE A 24 -5.86 12.40 1.81
CA ILE A 24 -6.05 13.71 1.15
C ILE A 24 -7.32 14.42 1.68
N LYS A 25 -8.41 13.67 1.89
CA LYS A 25 -9.63 14.25 2.45
C LYS A 25 -9.47 14.65 3.92
N ALA A 26 -8.69 13.89 4.69
CA ALA A 26 -8.39 14.22 6.08
C ALA A 26 -7.46 15.43 6.19
N SER A 27 -6.53 15.64 5.25
CA SER A 27 -5.64 16.81 5.24
C SER A 27 -6.41 18.11 4.94
N SER A 28 -7.40 18.06 4.05
CA SER A 28 -8.21 19.24 3.69
C SER A 28 -9.30 19.60 4.70
N THR A 29 -9.83 18.62 5.43
CA THR A 29 -10.97 18.84 6.35
C THR A 29 -10.62 18.73 7.83
N LEU A 30 -9.43 18.23 8.19
CA LEU A 30 -8.98 18.00 9.58
C LEU A 30 -9.93 17.12 10.44
N LYS A 31 -10.87 16.41 9.80
CA LYS A 31 -11.81 15.53 10.50
C LYS A 31 -11.10 14.28 11.03
N LEU A 32 -10.97 14.19 12.35
CA LEU A 32 -10.36 13.06 13.08
C LEU A 32 -11.01 11.70 12.74
N THR A 33 -12.29 11.68 12.40
CA THR A 33 -13.01 10.48 11.96
C THR A 33 -12.52 9.99 10.60
N THR A 34 -12.32 10.90 9.64
CA THR A 34 -11.74 10.60 8.32
C THR A 34 -10.32 10.09 8.45
N LEU A 35 -9.51 10.74 9.29
CA LEU A 35 -8.13 10.31 9.56
C LEU A 35 -8.08 8.91 10.19
N SER A 36 -8.97 8.64 11.17
CA SER A 36 -9.02 7.32 11.82
C SER A 36 -9.40 6.20 10.84
N ARG A 37 -10.29 6.48 9.87
CA ARG A 37 -10.60 5.55 8.78
C ARG A 37 -9.39 5.32 7.87
N GLY A 38 -8.67 6.38 7.51
CA GLY A 38 -7.42 6.26 6.73
C GLY A 38 -6.35 5.42 7.43
N ILE A 39 -6.16 5.62 8.74
CA ILE A 39 -5.23 4.80 9.55
C ILE A 39 -5.68 3.33 9.58
N LEU A 40 -6.97 3.06 9.77
CA LEU A 40 -7.49 1.70 9.76
C LEU A 40 -7.25 1.02 8.40
N LEU A 41 -7.48 1.73 7.29
CA LEU A 41 -7.21 1.22 5.95
C LEU A 41 -5.71 1.01 5.69
N LEU A 42 -4.82 1.83 6.26
CA LEU A 42 -3.37 1.59 6.20
C LEU A 42 -2.98 0.29 6.90
N TYR A 43 -3.56 0.01 8.08
CA TYR A 43 -3.34 -1.28 8.76
C TYR A 43 -3.89 -2.45 7.94
N LEU A 44 -5.05 -2.28 7.31
CA LEU A 44 -5.61 -3.29 6.41
C LEU A 44 -4.70 -3.54 5.20
N LEU A 45 -4.16 -2.48 4.60
CA LEU A 45 -3.21 -2.57 3.50
C LEU A 45 -1.94 -3.33 3.91
N MET A 46 -1.40 -3.03 5.09
CA MET A 46 -0.23 -3.75 5.63
C MET A 46 -0.54 -5.24 5.84
N ALA A 47 -1.70 -5.57 6.42
CA ALA A 47 -2.10 -6.95 6.63
C ALA A 47 -2.32 -7.70 5.31
N LEU A 48 -2.89 -7.01 4.31
CA LEU A 48 -3.13 -7.58 2.99
C LEU A 48 -1.80 -7.87 2.25
N GLU A 49 -0.81 -7.00 2.39
CA GLU A 49 0.52 -7.20 1.79
C GLU A 49 1.23 -8.41 2.40
N ILE A 50 1.22 -8.52 3.74
CA ILE A 50 1.79 -9.68 4.44
C ILE A 50 1.06 -10.98 4.04
N ALA A 51 -0.26 -10.91 3.89
CA ALA A 51 -1.05 -12.06 3.44
C ALA A 51 -0.73 -12.44 1.99
N HIS A 52 -0.55 -11.46 1.09
CA HIS A 52 -0.13 -11.69 -0.29
C HIS A 52 1.24 -12.37 -0.33
N ASP A 53 2.20 -11.90 0.46
CA ASP A 53 3.52 -12.52 0.60
C ASP A 53 3.45 -13.97 1.07
N ALA A 54 2.66 -14.23 2.11
CA ALA A 54 2.45 -15.58 2.62
C ALA A 54 1.82 -16.49 1.56
N ILE A 55 0.81 -16.01 0.82
CA ILE A 55 0.16 -16.79 -0.25
C ILE A 55 1.14 -17.05 -1.39
N ALA A 56 1.92 -16.06 -1.82
CA ALA A 56 2.92 -16.22 -2.87
C ALA A 56 3.96 -17.28 -2.51
N PHE A 57 4.47 -17.24 -1.27
CA PHE A 57 5.47 -18.19 -0.78
C PHE A 57 4.91 -19.60 -0.55
N PHE A 58 3.82 -19.74 0.19
CA PHE A 58 3.30 -21.06 0.59
C PHE A 58 2.44 -21.73 -0.48
N VAL A 59 1.69 -20.94 -1.25
CA VAL A 59 0.66 -21.46 -2.16
C VAL A 59 1.18 -21.46 -3.59
N MET A 60 1.75 -20.35 -4.06
CA MET A 60 2.18 -20.22 -5.46
C MET A 60 3.58 -20.78 -5.73
N LYS A 61 4.38 -21.05 -4.68
CA LYS A 61 5.78 -21.51 -4.78
C LYS A 61 6.59 -20.63 -5.74
N GLU A 62 6.31 -19.33 -5.75
CA GLU A 62 7.07 -18.41 -6.58
C GLU A 62 8.54 -18.45 -6.17
N GLY A 63 9.43 -18.49 -7.17
CA GLY A 63 10.85 -18.38 -6.94
C GLY A 63 11.13 -17.08 -6.20
N VAL A 64 11.92 -17.17 -5.13
CA VAL A 64 12.32 -16.01 -4.35
C VAL A 64 13.36 -15.26 -5.16
N ASP A 65 12.92 -14.20 -5.83
CA ASP A 65 13.79 -13.24 -6.51
C ASP A 65 14.18 -12.12 -5.55
N ASP A 66 15.46 -11.78 -5.47
CA ASP A 66 16.00 -10.78 -4.54
C ASP A 66 15.40 -9.39 -4.80
N ASP A 67 15.13 -9.06 -6.07
CA ASP A 67 14.50 -7.81 -6.48
C ASP A 67 13.03 -7.73 -5.99
N LEU A 68 12.33 -8.87 -6.00
CA LEU A 68 10.95 -8.97 -5.56
C LEU A 68 10.83 -8.81 -4.03
N ILE A 69 11.74 -9.43 -3.27
CA ILE A 69 11.80 -9.25 -1.80
C ILE A 69 12.09 -7.80 -1.47
N THR A 70 13.05 -7.19 -2.16
CA THR A 70 13.46 -5.81 -1.90
C THR A 70 12.31 -4.84 -2.13
N LEU A 71 11.54 -5.02 -3.20
CA LEU A 71 10.36 -4.21 -3.49
C LEU A 71 9.28 -4.37 -2.41
N ARG A 72 8.97 -5.60 -2.00
CA ARG A 72 7.97 -5.90 -0.96
C ARG A 72 8.36 -5.30 0.39
N ALA A 73 9.63 -5.44 0.79
CA ALA A 73 10.17 -4.83 2.00
C ALA A 73 10.07 -3.29 1.96
N LEU A 74 10.35 -2.67 0.80
CA LEU A 74 10.19 -1.23 0.61
C LEU A 74 8.72 -0.79 0.74
N ILE A 75 7.78 -1.53 0.15
CA ILE A 75 6.34 -1.25 0.26
C ILE A 75 5.90 -1.32 1.72
N LEU A 76 6.27 -2.38 2.44
CA LEU A 76 5.96 -2.51 3.88
C LEU A 76 6.54 -1.36 4.70
N ALA A 77 7.77 -0.94 4.42
CA ALA A 77 8.40 0.21 5.07
C ALA A 77 7.64 1.53 4.79
N LEU A 78 7.19 1.75 3.55
CA LEU A 78 6.38 2.91 3.18
C LEU A 78 5.01 2.90 3.86
N VAL A 79 4.35 1.74 3.95
CA VAL A 79 3.07 1.61 4.65
C VAL A 79 3.25 1.87 6.16
N ALA A 80 4.29 1.31 6.78
CA ALA A 80 4.59 1.51 8.20
C ALA A 80 4.91 2.97 8.52
N THR A 81 5.69 3.65 7.66
CA THR A 81 5.99 5.08 7.82
C THR A 81 4.74 5.94 7.63
N ALA A 82 3.86 5.60 6.67
CA ALA A 82 2.57 6.26 6.52
C ALA A 82 1.68 6.12 7.77
N ILE A 83 1.62 4.93 8.37
CA ILE A 83 0.91 4.68 9.64
C ILE A 83 1.49 5.56 10.75
N TYR A 84 2.81 5.59 10.90
CA TYR A 84 3.48 6.40 11.92
C TYR A 84 3.14 7.88 11.79
N TYR A 85 3.22 8.45 10.59
CA TYR A 85 2.92 9.86 10.38
C TYR A 85 1.42 10.17 10.53
N ALA A 86 0.52 9.32 10.02
CA ALA A 86 -0.92 9.51 10.19
C ALA A 86 -1.35 9.42 11.65
N THR A 87 -0.76 8.50 12.43
CA THR A 87 -1.01 8.42 13.88
C THR A 87 -0.41 9.61 14.64
N LYS A 88 0.74 10.14 14.20
CA LYS A 88 1.32 11.38 14.74
C LYS A 88 0.40 12.58 14.51
N VAL A 89 -0.19 12.73 13.31
CA VAL A 89 -1.22 13.75 13.01
C VAL A 89 -2.38 13.63 14.01
N LYS A 90 -2.88 12.40 14.23
CA LYS A 90 -4.01 12.17 15.15
C LYS A 90 -3.68 12.57 16.59
N ARG A 91 -2.48 12.27 17.06
CA ARG A 91 -2.02 12.59 18.44
C ARG A 91 -1.74 14.08 18.62
N ALA A 92 -0.99 14.67 17.69
CA ALA A 92 -0.57 16.07 17.75
C ALA A 92 -1.70 17.05 17.35
N LYS A 93 -2.76 16.56 16.70
CA LYS A 93 -3.80 17.39 16.05
C LYS A 93 -3.22 18.45 15.09
N SER A 94 -2.04 18.16 14.53
CA SER A 94 -1.34 19.00 13.57
C SER A 94 -1.29 18.32 12.21
N THR A 95 -1.51 19.09 11.14
CA THR A 95 -1.45 18.62 9.75
C THR A 95 -0.04 18.57 9.18
N GLU A 96 0.97 19.11 9.86
CA GLU A 96 2.36 19.10 9.38
C GLU A 96 2.87 17.69 9.03
N PRO A 97 2.69 16.65 9.87
CA PRO A 97 3.11 15.28 9.52
C PRO A 97 2.25 14.62 8.43
N MET A 98 1.14 15.23 8.02
CA MET A 98 0.21 14.63 7.05
C MET A 98 0.81 14.52 5.65
N GLY A 99 1.66 15.47 5.25
CA GLY A 99 2.33 15.45 3.96
C GLY A 99 3.22 14.21 3.78
N ALA A 100 3.96 13.82 4.83
CA ALA A 100 4.78 12.63 4.81
C ALA A 100 3.95 11.34 4.66
N ALA A 101 2.81 11.24 5.38
CA ALA A 101 1.91 10.09 5.24
C ALA A 101 1.33 9.97 3.82
N ILE A 102 0.95 11.10 3.21
CA ILE A 102 0.42 11.14 1.85
C ILE A 102 1.51 10.71 0.85
N ILE A 103 2.71 11.28 0.92
CA ILE A 103 3.81 10.96 -0.02
C ILE A 103 4.17 9.47 0.06
N CYS A 104 4.29 8.91 1.27
CA CYS A 104 4.56 7.48 1.43
C CYS A 104 3.47 6.62 0.77
N THR A 105 2.20 7.00 0.93
CA THR A 105 1.07 6.29 0.31
C THR A 105 1.06 6.44 -1.21
N VAL A 106 1.45 7.60 -1.75
CA VAL A 106 1.60 7.82 -3.20
C VAL A 106 2.65 6.86 -3.77
N TRP A 107 3.80 6.73 -3.13
CA TRP A 107 4.84 5.79 -3.57
C TRP A 107 4.37 4.34 -3.56
N VAL A 108 3.57 3.95 -2.57
CA VAL A 108 2.93 2.62 -2.54
C VAL A 108 2.00 2.42 -3.73
N VAL A 109 1.16 3.41 -4.06
CA VAL A 109 0.29 3.34 -5.25
C VAL A 109 1.11 3.23 -6.54
N VAL A 110 2.19 4.01 -6.67
CA VAL A 110 3.08 3.94 -7.82
C VAL A 110 3.73 2.56 -7.95
N ALA A 111 4.22 2.00 -6.84
CA ALA A 111 4.82 0.67 -6.82
C ALA A 111 3.84 -0.41 -7.31
N TYR A 112 2.62 -0.45 -6.78
CA TYR A 112 1.61 -1.40 -7.24
C TYR A 112 1.21 -1.17 -8.69
N THR A 113 1.08 0.08 -9.13
CA THR A 113 0.73 0.41 -10.53
C THR A 113 1.82 -0.06 -11.50
N MET A 114 3.09 0.19 -11.16
CA MET A 114 4.23 -0.29 -11.94
C MET A 114 4.31 -1.81 -11.96
N GLY A 115 4.12 -2.48 -10.82
CA GLY A 115 4.06 -3.95 -10.75
C GLY A 115 2.99 -4.53 -11.66
N LEU A 116 1.79 -3.94 -11.66
CA LEU A 116 0.68 -4.35 -12.54
C LEU A 116 1.00 -4.10 -14.02
N PHE A 117 1.59 -2.95 -14.35
CA PHE A 117 1.92 -2.58 -15.73
C PHE A 117 3.04 -3.46 -16.31
N LEU A 118 4.11 -3.68 -15.56
CA LEU A 118 5.20 -4.58 -15.95
C LEU A 118 4.72 -6.04 -16.02
N GLY A 119 3.89 -6.47 -15.06
CA GLY A 119 3.27 -7.78 -15.08
C GLY A 119 2.32 -8.00 -16.25
N LEU A 120 1.64 -6.96 -16.74
CA LEU A 120 0.79 -7.00 -17.94
C LEU A 120 1.62 -6.97 -19.24
N LEU A 121 2.65 -6.11 -19.31
CA LEU A 121 3.54 -6.02 -20.47
C LEU A 121 4.35 -7.31 -20.67
N GLY A 122 4.89 -7.87 -19.59
CA GLY A 122 5.58 -9.16 -19.63
C GLY A 122 4.69 -10.32 -20.12
N ARG A 123 3.35 -10.16 -20.12
CA ARG A 123 2.40 -11.15 -20.64
C ARG A 123 1.96 -10.90 -22.09
N LEU A 124 2.21 -9.71 -22.63
CA LEU A 124 1.87 -9.35 -24.01
C LEU A 124 3.01 -9.66 -25.00
N PHE A 125 4.24 -9.78 -24.49
CA PHE A 125 5.46 -9.93 -25.30
C PHE A 125 6.19 -11.28 -25.13
N LEU A 126 5.64 -12.20 -24.31
CA LEU A 126 6.11 -13.56 -24.06
C LEU A 126 4.95 -14.55 -24.22
#